data_AF-A0A7C5YDM3-F1
#
_entry.id   AF-A0A7C5YDM3-F1
#
_cell.length_a   1.000
_cell.length_b   1.000
_cell.length_c   1.000
_cell.angle_alpha   90.00
_cell.angle_beta   90.00
_cell.angle_gamma   90.00
#
_symmetry.space_group_name_H-M   'P 1'
#
loop_
_entity.id
_entity.type
_entity.pdbx_description
1 polymer ?
#
loop_
_entity_poly.entity_id
_entity_poly.type
_entity_poly.pdbx_seq_one_letter_code
_entity_poly.pdbx_strand_id
1 'polypeptide(L)'
;VILAVVSFFFIATADLWARTFSQSKLTIKYTASYLRINAIAQPFVAVGMVLGSSLRGAGDTLSPALITIFSIWFVRIPMAYYLCIVKGYDATAAWLSMAISNVVGGLLTIPAMERIWRLKRSQQGGNKS
;
A
#
# COMPACT_ATOMS: atom_id res chain seq x y z
N VAL A 1 -7.64 2.82 -13.46
CA VAL A 1 -7.96 4.11 -14.12
C VAL A 1 -8.41 5.16 -13.11
N ILE A 2 -9.52 4.96 -12.36
CA ILE A 2 -10.04 5.93 -11.38
C ILE A 2 -8.96 6.39 -10.38
N LEU A 3 -8.22 5.47 -9.76
CA LEU A 3 -7.22 5.81 -8.75
C LEU A 3 -5.99 6.54 -9.33
N ALA A 4 -5.64 6.30 -10.59
CA ALA A 4 -4.58 7.05 -11.26
C ALA A 4 -5.01 8.49 -11.56
N VAL A 5 -6.27 8.69 -11.99
CA VAL A 5 -6.87 10.01 -12.22
C VAL A 5 -6.99 10.80 -10.90
N VAL A 6 -7.44 10.15 -9.83
CA VAL A 6 -7.52 10.76 -8.49
C VAL A 6 -6.12 11.11 -7.96
N SER A 7 -5.14 10.24 -8.18
CA SER A 7 -3.74 10.50 -7.80
C SER A 7 -3.17 11.72 -8.54
N PHE A 8 -3.42 11.83 -9.83
CA PHE A 8 -3.00 12.98 -10.63
C PHE A 8 -3.67 14.29 -10.15
N PHE A 9 -4.97 14.24 -9.86
CA PHE A 9 -5.72 15.36 -9.28
C PHE A 9 -5.15 15.81 -7.92
N PHE A 10 -4.82 14.86 -7.04
CA PHE A 10 -4.23 15.15 -5.73
C PHE A 10 -2.81 15.72 -5.82
N ILE A 11 -1.99 15.27 -6.78
CA ILE A 11 -0.65 15.84 -7.01
C ILE A 11 -0.77 17.31 -7.43
N ALA A 12 -1.68 17.61 -8.36
CA ALA A 12 -1.89 18.96 -8.88
C ALA A 12 -2.48 19.93 -7.84
N THR A 13 -3.29 19.43 -6.91
CA THR A 13 -3.99 20.26 -5.90
C THR A 13 -3.40 20.19 -4.50
N ALA A 14 -2.29 19.45 -4.30
CA ALA A 14 -1.69 19.19 -2.97
C ALA A 14 -1.42 20.46 -2.15
N ASP A 15 -0.88 21.51 -2.79
CA ASP A 15 -0.57 22.77 -2.13
C ASP A 15 -1.84 23.56 -1.72
N LEU A 16 -2.94 23.40 -2.47
CA LEU A 16 -4.22 24.04 -2.16
C LEU A 16 -4.85 23.42 -0.91
N TRP A 17 -4.85 22.10 -0.84
CA TRP A 17 -5.32 21.35 0.32
C TRP A 17 -4.43 21.58 1.55
N ALA A 18 -3.11 21.60 1.38
CA ALA A 18 -2.21 21.83 2.51
C ALA A 18 -2.42 23.21 3.17
N ARG A 19 -2.78 24.24 2.38
CA ARG A 19 -3.06 25.60 2.86
C ARG A 19 -4.38 25.75 3.60
N THR A 20 -5.37 24.88 3.36
CA THR A 20 -6.67 24.96 4.07
C THR A 20 -6.58 24.42 5.49
N PHE A 21 -5.69 23.47 5.75
CA PHE A 21 -5.50 22.87 7.07
C PHE A 21 -4.50 23.60 7.97
N SER A 22 -3.56 24.38 7.40
CA SER A 22 -2.57 25.11 8.21
C SER A 22 -2.04 26.33 7.48
N GLN A 23 -1.79 27.42 8.22
CA GLN A 23 -1.17 28.64 7.68
C GLN A 23 0.36 28.69 7.86
N SER A 24 0.94 27.73 8.59
CA SER A 24 2.40 27.66 8.76
C SER A 24 3.08 27.10 7.50
N LYS A 25 4.01 27.87 6.91
CA LYS A 25 4.77 27.50 5.70
C LYS A 25 5.48 26.15 5.84
N LEU A 26 5.96 25.82 7.03
CA LEU A 26 6.66 24.57 7.30
C LEU A 26 5.72 23.36 7.21
N THR A 27 4.55 23.44 7.86
CA THR A 27 3.52 22.40 7.83
C THR A 27 2.99 22.20 6.41
N ILE A 28 2.74 23.27 5.66
CA ILE A 28 2.28 23.20 4.27
C ILE A 28 3.27 22.39 3.41
N LYS A 29 4.57 22.66 3.54
CA LYS A 29 5.61 21.99 2.75
C LYS A 29 5.68 20.49 3.03
N TYR A 30 5.58 20.08 4.29
CA TYR A 30 5.55 18.66 4.66
C TYR A 30 4.28 17.97 4.19
N THR A 31 3.12 18.60 4.38
CA THR A 31 1.82 18.06 3.97
C THR A 31 1.74 17.91 2.44
N ALA A 32 2.19 18.90 1.67
CA ALA A 32 2.21 18.83 0.21
C ALA A 32 3.14 17.70 -0.30
N SER A 33 4.33 17.56 0.31
CA SER A 33 5.26 16.48 -0.03
C SER A 33 4.69 15.11 0.30
N TYR A 34 4.02 14.99 1.44
CA TYR A 34 3.29 13.79 1.87
C TYR A 34 2.19 13.39 0.87
N LEU A 35 1.36 14.35 0.44
CA LEU A 35 0.28 14.15 -0.53
C LEU A 35 0.81 13.64 -1.86
N ARG A 36 1.92 14.21 -2.35
CA ARG A 36 2.54 13.79 -3.62
C ARG A 36 3.08 12.36 -3.57
N ILE A 37 3.76 11.99 -2.49
CA ILE A 37 4.30 10.63 -2.32
C ILE A 37 3.17 9.61 -2.22
N ASN A 38 2.13 9.89 -1.43
CA ASN A 38 1.00 8.98 -1.27
C ASN A 38 0.18 8.84 -2.55
N ALA A 39 0.01 9.93 -3.31
CA ALA A 39 -0.67 9.88 -4.59
C ALA A 39 0.04 8.93 -5.57
N ILE A 40 1.38 8.93 -5.63
CA ILE A 40 2.12 7.98 -6.49
C ILE A 40 1.97 6.55 -5.98
N ALA A 41 1.88 6.34 -4.66
CA ALA A 41 1.73 5.02 -4.06
C ALA A 41 0.30 4.44 -4.22
N GLN A 42 -0.72 5.28 -4.27
CA GLN A 42 -2.15 4.90 -4.28
C GLN A 42 -2.52 3.81 -5.32
N PRO A 43 -2.09 3.89 -6.60
CA PRO A 43 -2.40 2.84 -7.57
C PRO A 43 -1.87 1.46 -7.17
N PHE A 44 -0.69 1.38 -6.57
CA PHE A 44 -0.09 0.11 -6.13
C PHE A 44 -0.80 -0.45 -4.90
N VAL A 45 -1.12 0.41 -3.93
CA VAL A 45 -1.91 0.04 -2.75
C VAL A 45 -3.27 -0.52 -3.16
N ALA A 46 -3.89 0.08 -4.18
CA ALA A 46 -5.16 -0.37 -4.71
C ALA A 46 -5.13 -1.80 -5.24
N VAL A 47 -4.09 -2.16 -5.99
CA VAL A 47 -3.91 -3.52 -6.51
C VAL A 47 -3.83 -4.52 -5.35
N GLY A 48 -3.03 -4.21 -4.32
CA GLY A 48 -2.95 -5.03 -3.11
C GLY A 48 -4.30 -5.16 -2.38
N MET A 49 -5.05 -4.07 -2.27
CA MET A 49 -6.38 -4.09 -1.64
C MET A 49 -7.37 -4.95 -2.43
N VAL A 50 -7.38 -4.87 -3.76
CA VAL A 50 -8.26 -5.68 -4.62
C VAL A 50 -7.92 -7.16 -4.46
N LEU A 51 -6.64 -7.53 -4.58
CA LEU A 51 -6.18 -8.92 -4.42
C LEU A 51 -6.52 -9.48 -3.03
N GLY A 52 -6.25 -8.72 -1.97
CA GLY A 52 -6.59 -9.11 -0.60
C GLY A 52 -8.10 -9.27 -0.40
N SER A 53 -8.91 -8.43 -1.05
CA SER A 53 -10.38 -8.52 -0.98
C SER A 53 -10.91 -9.70 -1.79
N SER A 54 -10.31 -10.03 -2.93
CA SER A 54 -10.63 -11.21 -3.72
C SER A 54 -10.31 -12.52 -2.97
N LEU A 55 -9.17 -12.57 -2.26
CA LEU A 55 -8.79 -13.72 -1.43
C LEU A 55 -9.80 -13.95 -0.29
N ARG A 56 -10.15 -12.88 0.44
CA ARG A 56 -11.18 -12.94 1.48
C ARG A 56 -12.53 -13.39 0.92
N GLY A 57 -12.90 -12.91 -0.27
CA GLY A 57 -14.12 -13.33 -0.97
C GLY A 57 -14.10 -14.79 -1.45
N ALA A 58 -12.93 -15.38 -1.64
CA ALA A 58 -12.77 -16.79 -2.00
C ALA A 58 -12.75 -17.75 -0.79
N GLY A 59 -12.84 -17.22 0.44
CA GLY A 59 -12.84 -17.99 1.69
C GLY A 59 -11.49 -18.09 2.40
N ASP A 60 -10.41 -17.52 1.84
CA ASP A 60 -9.11 -17.45 2.52
C ASP A 60 -8.86 -16.06 3.11
N THR A 61 -9.11 -15.95 4.41
CA THR A 61 -8.94 -14.71 5.18
C THR A 61 -7.60 -14.63 5.89
N LEU A 62 -6.95 -15.77 6.16
CA LEU A 62 -5.73 -15.83 6.95
C LEU A 62 -4.49 -15.46 6.14
N SER A 63 -4.38 -15.95 4.90
CA SER A 63 -3.24 -15.64 4.03
C SER A 63 -3.02 -14.13 3.83
N PRO A 64 -4.02 -13.33 3.40
CA PRO A 64 -3.83 -11.88 3.23
C PRO A 64 -3.58 -11.14 4.56
N ALA A 65 -4.14 -11.62 5.68
CA ALA A 65 -3.91 -11.03 6.99
C ALA A 65 -2.47 -11.20 7.47
N LEU A 66 -1.94 -12.43 7.37
CA LEU A 66 -0.56 -12.73 7.75
C LEU A 66 0.43 -11.94 6.90
N ILE A 67 0.24 -11.88 5.58
CA ILE A 67 1.11 -11.10 4.67
C ILE A 67 1.13 -9.61 5.05
N THR A 68 -0.03 -9.06 5.41
CA THR A 68 -0.14 -7.66 5.85
C THR A 68 0.63 -7.43 7.15
N ILE A 69 0.47 -8.31 8.14
CA ILE A 69 1.20 -8.24 9.40
C ILE A 69 2.70 -8.32 9.16
N PHE A 70 3.16 -9.29 8.36
CA PHE A 70 4.57 -9.45 8.01
C PHE A 70 5.12 -8.20 7.32
N SER A 71 4.38 -7.63 6.37
CA SER A 71 4.83 -6.40 5.69
C SER A 71 4.97 -5.22 6.66
N ILE A 72 4.01 -5.06 7.58
CA ILE A 72 4.08 -3.98 8.58
C ILE A 72 5.28 -4.19 9.50
N TRP A 73 5.47 -5.39 10.03
CA TRP A 73 6.49 -5.65 11.04
C TRP A 73 7.91 -5.74 10.48
N PHE A 74 8.10 -6.38 9.32
CA PHE A 74 9.43 -6.61 8.75
C PHE A 74 9.83 -5.59 7.69
N VAL A 75 8.88 -4.84 7.12
CA VAL A 75 9.18 -3.79 6.14
C VAL A 75 8.91 -2.42 6.72
N ARG A 76 7.68 -2.14 7.19
CA ARG A 76 7.31 -0.78 7.61
C ARG A 76 8.12 -0.30 8.80
N ILE A 77 8.16 -1.08 9.89
CA ILE A 77 8.80 -0.66 11.14
C ILE A 77 10.32 -0.48 10.97
N PRO A 78 11.07 -1.46 10.39
CA PRO A 78 12.52 -1.31 10.23
C PRO A 78 12.89 -0.18 9.26
N MET A 79 12.14 -0.03 8.18
CA MET A 79 12.38 1.03 7.20
C MET A 79 12.11 2.42 7.79
N ALA A 80 11.00 2.58 8.53
CA ALA A 80 10.67 3.82 9.20
C ALA A 80 11.70 4.16 10.28
N TYR A 81 12.12 3.18 11.08
CA TYR A 81 13.16 3.36 12.08
C TYR A 81 14.48 3.80 11.45
N TYR A 82 14.92 3.11 10.40
CA TYR A 82 16.17 3.44 9.72
C TYR A 82 16.14 4.83 9.09
N LEU A 83 15.06 5.19 8.38
CA LEU A 83 15.02 6.48 7.71
C LEU A 83 14.77 7.65 8.66
N CYS A 84 13.91 7.50 9.66
CA CYS A 84 13.59 8.60 10.57
C CYS A 84 14.57 8.74 11.74
N ILE A 85 15.02 7.63 12.35
CA ILE A 85 15.88 7.67 13.53
C ILE A 85 17.37 7.67 13.14
N VAL A 86 17.79 6.78 12.24
CA VAL A 86 19.22 6.63 11.89
C VAL A 86 19.68 7.69 10.90
N LYS A 87 18.92 7.92 9.84
CA LYS A 87 19.23 8.92 8.81
C LYS A 87 18.77 10.33 9.17
N GLY A 88 17.91 10.48 10.18
CA GLY A 88 17.36 11.78 10.58
C GLY A 88 16.45 12.42 9.54
N TYR A 89 15.87 11.63 8.60
CA TYR A 89 14.91 12.18 7.66
C TYR A 89 13.60 12.54 8.35
N ASP A 90 12.98 13.61 7.86
CA ASP A 90 11.71 14.12 8.35
C ASP A 90 10.55 13.12 8.22
N ALA A 91 9.39 13.52 8.77
CA ALA A 91 8.14 12.74 8.71
C ALA A 91 7.81 12.17 7.32
N THR A 92 8.23 12.83 6.24
CA THR A 92 8.14 12.34 4.85
C THR A 92 8.68 10.92 4.67
N ALA A 93 9.74 10.55 5.36
CA ALA A 93 10.33 9.21 5.27
C ALA A 93 9.48 8.12 5.94
N ALA A 94 8.75 8.44 7.01
CA ALA A 94 7.81 7.51 7.63
C ALA A 94 6.67 7.17 6.66
N TRP A 95 6.17 8.19 5.96
CA TRP A 95 5.12 8.02 4.95
C TRP A 95 5.59 7.22 3.73
N LEU A 96 6.83 7.46 3.27
CA LEU A 96 7.45 6.67 2.22
C LEU A 96 7.59 5.20 2.64
N SER A 97 8.01 4.94 3.88
CA SER A 97 8.11 3.59 4.43
C SER A 97 6.76 2.87 4.47
N MET A 98 5.69 3.59 4.81
CA MET A 98 4.33 3.05 4.76
C MET A 98 3.88 2.73 3.34
N ALA A 99 4.14 3.63 2.38
CA ALA A 99 3.85 3.39 0.97
C ALA A 99 4.57 2.13 0.47
N ILE A 100 5.88 2.03 0.69
CA ILE A 100 6.70 0.86 0.30
C ILE A 100 6.16 -0.42 0.95
N SER A 101 5.88 -0.39 2.25
CA SER A 101 5.30 -1.55 2.95
C SER A 101 3.98 -2.02 2.32
N ASN A 102 3.11 -1.09 1.92
CA ASN A 102 1.83 -1.45 1.30
C ASN A 102 2.03 -2.04 -0.10
N VAL A 103 2.99 -1.52 -0.88
CA VAL A 103 3.35 -2.11 -2.18
C VAL A 103 3.90 -3.52 -2.01
N VAL A 104 4.83 -3.72 -1.08
CA VAL A 104 5.42 -5.03 -0.80
C VAL A 104 4.35 -6.02 -0.35
N GLY A 105 3.46 -5.63 0.56
CA GLY A 105 2.34 -6.48 0.99
C GLY A 105 1.40 -6.84 -0.16
N GLY A 106 1.09 -5.89 -1.03
CA GLY A 106 0.30 -6.13 -2.25
C GLY A 106 0.97 -7.13 -3.19
N LEU A 107 2.27 -6.98 -3.44
CA LEU A 107 3.04 -7.89 -4.29
C LEU A 107 3.15 -9.31 -3.71
N LEU A 108 3.38 -9.43 -2.39
CA LEU A 108 3.42 -10.72 -1.69
C LEU A 108 2.08 -11.46 -1.72
N THR A 109 0.99 -10.74 -1.93
CA THR A 109 -0.36 -11.32 -2.03
C THR A 109 -0.61 -12.00 -3.39
N ILE A 110 0.14 -11.63 -4.45
CA ILE A 110 0.04 -12.23 -5.79
C ILE A 110 0.33 -13.74 -5.77
N PRO A 111 1.48 -14.23 -5.24
CA PRO A 111 1.76 -15.67 -5.22
C PRO A 111 0.79 -16.46 -4.32
N ALA A 112 0.26 -15.85 -3.26
CA ALA A 112 -0.78 -16.47 -2.43
C ALA A 112 -2.07 -16.70 -3.24
N MET A 113 -2.45 -15.75 -4.09
CA MET A 113 -3.58 -15.89 -5.02
C MET A 113 -3.34 -17.01 -6.02
N GLU A 114 -2.16 -17.08 -6.63
CA GLU A 114 -1.84 -18.16 -7.58
C GLU A 114 -1.90 -19.55 -6.94
N ARG A 115 -1.46 -19.69 -5.69
CA ARG A 115 -1.50 -20.96 -4.94
C ARG A 115 -2.95 -21.47 -4.80
N ILE A 116 -3.88 -20.61 -4.39
CA ILE A 116 -5.29 -20.99 -4.22
C ILE A 116 -5.93 -21.35 -5.58
N TRP A 117 -5.63 -20.58 -6.62
CA TRP A 117 -6.16 -20.84 -7.96
C TRP A 117 -5.64 -22.15 -8.56
N ARG A 118 -4.43 -22.59 -8.18
CA ARG A 118 -3.90 -23.91 -8.56
C ARG A 118 -4.61 -25.04 -7.82
N LEU A 119 -4.83 -24.90 -6.51
CA LEU A 119 -5.52 -25.91 -5.68
C LEU A 119 -6.98 -26.11 -6.11
N LYS A 120 -7.67 -25.03 -6.49
CA LYS A 120 -9.05 -25.09 -7.00
C LYS A 120 -9.11 -25.78 -8.37
N ARG A 121 -8.09 -25.57 -9.22
CA ARG A 121 -7.97 -26.25 -10.52
C ARG A 121 -7.69 -27.75 -10.39
N SER A 122 -6.85 -28.18 -9.44
CA SER A 122 -6.62 -29.62 -9.21
C SER A 122 -7.86 -30.34 -8.68
N GLN A 123 -8.69 -29.68 -7.87
CA GLN A 123 -9.97 -30.21 -7.38
C GLN A 123 -11.02 -30.32 -8.50
N GLN A 124 -11.08 -29.36 -9.43
CA GLN A 124 -12.00 -29.42 -10.58
C GLN A 124 -11.63 -30.48 -11.64
N GLY A 125 -10.35 -30.85 -11.74
CA GLY A 125 -9.88 -31.89 -12.66
C GLY A 125 -10.22 -33.31 -12.19
N GLY A 126 -10.25 -33.56 -10.87
CA GLY A 126 -10.56 -34.88 -10.31
C GLY A 126 -12.05 -35.23 -10.22
N ASN A 127 -12.95 -34.24 -10.32
CA ASN A 127 -14.40 -34.46 -10.25
C ASN A 127 -15.05 -34.70 -11.64
N LYS A 128 -14.24 -35.02 -12.66
CA LYS A 128 -14.69 -35.29 -14.04
C LYS A 128 -14.37 -36.70 -14.54
N SER A 129 -13.88 -37.58 -13.67
CA SER A 129 -13.64 -39.01 -13.93
C SER A 129 -14.57 -39.86 -13.08
#